data_AF-A0A537N2F9-F1
#
_entry.id   AF-A0A537N2F9-F1
#
_cell.length_a   1.000
_cell.length_b   1.000
_cell.length_c   1.000
_cell.angle_alpha   90.00
_cell.angle_beta   90.00
_cell.angle_gamma   90.00
#
_symmetry.space_group_name_H-M   'P 1'
#
loop_
_entity.id
_entity.type
_entity.pdbx_description
1 polymer ?
#
loop_
_entity_poly.entity_id
_entity_poly.type
_entity_poly.pdbx_seq_one_letter_code
_entity_poly.pdbx_strand_id
1 'polypeptide(L)'
;MSDVVAARPIEEGPLAVICGGGSLPFAVADAVVKRGRGVVMFAIQGWADEERIVGYRHHWASFGRFGWFCRTARAEGCRDVVFIGSLVRPAIWQLRFDLTTLRLLPRIFRIFRGGDDHLLSGIARIFEEHGFRLIGAHEVAPEILMPLGALGREHPNTGHHADITKGLALLNATSPFDVGQAAVVADDRVIAIEAA
;
A
#
# COMPACT_ATOMS: atom_id res chain seq x y z
N MET A 1 27.83 -3.13 11.81
CA MET A 1 27.83 -1.83 11.08
C MET A 1 26.59 -1.87 10.19
N SER A 2 25.36 -1.96 10.71
CA SER A 2 24.61 -0.97 11.50
C SER A 2 24.38 0.35 10.77
N ASP A 3 23.83 0.26 9.56
CA ASP A 3 23.08 1.37 8.96
C ASP A 3 21.70 1.41 9.63
N VAL A 4 21.66 2.05 10.79
CA VAL A 4 20.42 2.59 11.35
C VAL A 4 19.96 3.63 10.33
N VAL A 5 18.90 3.31 9.58
CA VAL A 5 18.19 4.27 8.75
C VAL A 5 17.75 5.41 9.67
N ALA A 6 18.50 6.50 9.66
CA ALA A 6 18.19 7.69 10.43
C ALA A 6 16.78 8.13 10.03
N ALA A 7 15.86 8.15 11.00
CA ALA A 7 14.53 8.71 10.81
C ALA A 7 14.70 10.16 10.34
N ARG A 8 14.33 10.41 9.07
CA ARG A 8 14.35 11.76 8.50
C ARG A 8 13.40 12.66 9.30
N PRO A 9 13.67 13.97 9.42
CA PRO A 9 12.78 14.90 10.09
C PRO A 9 11.36 14.79 9.52
N ILE A 10 10.35 14.86 10.39
CA ILE A 10 8.94 14.87 9.99
C ILE A 10 8.70 16.14 9.15
N GLU A 11 8.73 16.05 7.82
CA GLU A 11 8.50 17.20 6.95
C GLU A 11 7.01 17.59 6.88
N GLU A 12 6.75 18.81 7.34
CA GLU A 12 5.79 19.85 6.91
C GLU A 12 4.27 19.59 6.84
N GLY A 13 3.75 18.40 7.17
CA GLY A 13 2.30 18.25 7.23
C GLY A 13 1.78 16.85 7.57
N PRO A 14 0.45 16.73 7.79
CA PRO A 14 -0.17 15.45 8.04
C PRO A 14 0.01 14.49 6.85
N LEU A 15 0.09 13.20 7.14
CA LEU A 15 0.14 12.15 6.12
C LEU A 15 -1.26 11.93 5.54
N ALA A 16 -1.41 12.00 4.21
CA ALA A 16 -2.63 11.56 3.55
C ALA A 16 -2.63 10.04 3.42
N VAL A 17 -3.60 9.36 4.04
CA VAL A 17 -3.75 7.91 3.97
C VAL A 17 -4.92 7.60 3.04
N ILE A 18 -4.65 7.12 1.83
CA ILE A 18 -5.70 6.62 0.94
C ILE A 18 -6.08 5.22 1.43
N CYS A 19 -7.30 5.09 1.98
CA CYS A 19 -7.72 3.92 2.73
C CYS A 19 -8.56 2.99 1.86
N GLY A 20 -8.00 1.84 1.51
CA GLY A 20 -8.75 0.66 1.08
C GLY A 20 -9.47 -0.02 2.24
N GLY A 21 -9.87 -1.28 2.02
CA GLY A 21 -10.49 -2.11 3.03
C GLY A 21 -9.50 -2.72 4.02
N GLY A 22 -10.05 -3.34 5.08
CA GLY A 22 -9.29 -4.07 6.09
C GLY A 22 -8.74 -3.20 7.22
N SER A 23 -7.92 -3.82 8.08
CA SER A 23 -7.41 -3.20 9.31
C SER A 23 -6.12 -2.40 9.13
N LEU A 24 -5.37 -2.64 8.05
CA LEU A 24 -4.05 -2.06 7.79
C LEU A 24 -4.02 -0.52 7.71
N PRO A 25 -4.99 0.16 7.05
CA PRO A 25 -4.98 1.62 7.00
C PRO A 25 -4.98 2.26 8.39
N PHE A 26 -5.75 1.69 9.31
CA PHE A 26 -5.85 2.17 10.69
C PHE A 26 -4.60 1.86 11.49
N ALA A 27 -4.00 0.68 11.31
CA ALA A 27 -2.73 0.33 11.96
C ALA A 27 -1.61 1.30 11.56
N VAL A 28 -1.55 1.70 10.29
CA VAL A 28 -0.61 2.72 9.81
C VAL A 28 -0.93 4.08 10.38
N ALA A 29 -2.21 4.48 10.39
CA ALA A 29 -2.62 5.76 10.96
C ALA A 29 -2.22 5.85 12.44
N ASP A 30 -2.48 4.81 13.23
CA ASP A 30 -2.11 4.73 14.65
C ASP A 30 -0.60 4.80 14.87
N ALA A 31 0.17 4.08 14.06
CA ALA A 31 1.64 4.10 14.11
C ALA A 31 2.19 5.51 13.84
N VAL A 32 1.66 6.20 12.83
CA VAL A 32 2.09 7.56 12.45
C VAL A 32 1.70 8.58 13.52
N VAL A 33 0.48 8.49 14.06
CA VAL A 33 0.01 9.35 15.16
C VAL A 33 0.86 9.15 16.42
N LYS A 34 1.19 7.91 16.79
CA LYS A 34 2.09 7.60 17.93
C LYS A 34 3.47 8.25 17.79
N ARG A 35 3.94 8.46 16.57
CA ARG A 35 5.21 9.14 16.27
C ARG A 35 5.09 10.67 16.22
N GLY A 36 3.92 11.22 16.53
CA GLY A 36 3.67 12.66 16.62
C GLY A 36 3.35 13.35 15.30
N ARG A 37 3.12 12.59 14.22
CA ARG A 37 2.70 13.15 12.93
C ARG A 37 1.19 13.03 12.76
N GLY A 38 0.53 14.11 12.33
CA GLY A 38 -0.89 14.09 12.01
C GLY A 38 -1.20 13.18 10.81
N VAL A 39 -2.44 12.71 10.72
CA VAL A 39 -2.94 11.90 9.60
C VAL A 39 -4.28 12.45 9.13
N VAL A 40 -4.51 12.36 7.83
CA VAL A 40 -5.81 12.64 7.20
C VAL A 40 -6.19 11.44 6.36
N MET A 41 -7.30 10.81 6.71
CA MET A 41 -7.77 9.59 6.07
C MET A 41 -8.63 9.94 4.85
N PHE A 42 -8.29 9.42 3.69
CA PHE A 42 -9.08 9.49 2.47
C PHE A 42 -9.78 8.13 2.28
N ALA A 43 -10.96 8.00 2.88
CA ALA A 43 -11.71 6.76 2.98
C ALA A 43 -12.42 6.44 1.67
N ILE A 44 -12.08 5.33 1.03
CA ILE A 44 -12.73 4.93 -0.22
C ILE A 44 -14.15 4.40 0.09
N GLN A 45 -15.15 5.10 -0.43
CA GLN A 45 -16.57 4.78 -0.23
C GLN A 45 -16.91 3.36 -0.68
N GLY A 46 -17.42 2.53 0.23
CA GLY A 46 -17.78 1.12 -0.03
C GLY A 46 -16.67 0.11 0.27
N TRP A 47 -15.49 0.55 0.70
CA TRP A 47 -14.38 -0.32 1.11
C TRP A 47 -13.84 -0.02 2.50
N ALA A 48 -13.69 1.26 2.82
CA ALA A 48 -13.22 1.67 4.14
C ALA A 48 -14.27 1.34 5.21
N ASP A 49 -13.78 0.95 6.39
CA ASP A 49 -14.62 0.65 7.56
C ASP A 49 -15.26 1.95 8.11
N GLU A 50 -16.58 2.06 7.96
CA GLU A 50 -17.36 3.25 8.33
C GLU A 50 -17.40 3.51 9.84
N GLU A 51 -17.26 2.47 10.66
CA GLU A 51 -17.30 2.64 12.12
C GLU A 51 -15.95 3.15 12.62
N ARG A 52 -14.86 2.56 12.13
CA ARG A 52 -13.51 2.92 12.56
C ARG A 52 -13.06 4.27 12.05
N ILE A 53 -13.49 4.68 10.85
CA ILE A 53 -13.04 5.93 10.24
C ILE A 53 -13.47 7.17 11.03
N VAL A 54 -14.57 7.10 11.78
CA VAL A 54 -15.09 8.20 12.60
C VAL A 54 -14.09 8.65 13.67
N GLY A 55 -13.20 7.76 14.11
CA GLY A 55 -12.13 8.09 15.07
C GLY A 55 -11.00 8.96 14.50
N TYR A 56 -11.01 9.26 13.19
CA TYR A 56 -9.95 9.96 12.49
C TYR A 56 -10.49 11.19 11.75
N ARG A 57 -9.62 12.19 11.57
CA ARG A 57 -9.88 13.25 10.58
C ARG A 57 -9.91 12.61 9.19
N HIS A 58 -11.06 12.67 8.51
CA HIS A 58 -11.27 11.93 7.27
C HIS A 58 -12.08 12.69 6.23
N HIS A 59 -11.91 12.27 4.98
CA HIS A 59 -12.71 12.67 3.82
C HIS A 59 -13.15 11.44 3.06
N TRP A 60 -14.42 11.38 2.67
CA TRP A 60 -14.93 10.31 1.82
C TRP A 60 -14.48 10.51 0.36
N ALA A 61 -13.66 9.58 -0.12
CA ALA A 61 -13.14 9.54 -1.46
C ALA A 61 -13.97 8.60 -2.35
N SER A 62 -14.21 9.02 -3.60
CA SER A 62 -14.72 8.13 -4.65
C SER A 62 -13.61 7.85 -5.66
N PHE A 63 -13.59 6.65 -6.24
CA PHE A 63 -12.67 6.34 -7.32
C PHE A 63 -12.83 7.29 -8.51
N GLY A 64 -11.71 7.61 -9.17
CA GLY A 64 -11.69 8.47 -10.34
C GLY A 64 -11.70 9.98 -10.05
N ARG A 65 -11.75 10.42 -8.79
CA ARG A 65 -11.74 11.85 -8.42
C ARG A 65 -10.36 12.33 -7.94
N PHE A 66 -9.32 12.10 -8.76
CA PHE A 66 -7.95 12.47 -8.42
C PHE A 66 -7.76 13.98 -8.27
N GLY A 67 -8.41 14.81 -9.10
CA GLY A 67 -8.38 16.26 -8.96
C GLY A 67 -9.00 16.74 -7.64
N TRP A 68 -10.11 16.14 -7.20
CA TRP A 68 -10.68 16.39 -5.86
C TRP A 68 -9.70 15.99 -4.76
N PHE A 69 -9.12 14.78 -4.83
CA PHE A 69 -8.12 14.33 -3.86
C PHE A 69 -6.99 15.36 -3.73
N CYS A 70 -6.41 15.78 -4.86
CA CYS A 70 -5.32 16.74 -4.89
C CYS A 70 -5.69 18.10 -4.25
N ARG A 71 -6.92 18.59 -4.45
CA ARG A 71 -7.37 19.84 -3.83
C ARG A 71 -7.57 19.69 -2.33
N THR A 72 -8.25 18.62 -1.91
CA THR A 72 -8.54 18.35 -0.50
C THR A 72 -7.25 18.09 0.28
N ALA A 73 -6.35 17.25 -0.23
CA ALA A 73 -5.06 16.96 0.39
C ALA A 73 -4.20 18.22 0.55
N ARG A 74 -4.17 19.13 -0.44
CA ARG A 74 -3.46 20.42 -0.29
C ARG A 74 -4.10 21.34 0.74
N ALA A 75 -5.44 21.41 0.79
CA ALA A 75 -6.15 22.20 1.79
C ALA A 75 -5.90 21.68 3.21
N GLU A 76 -5.67 20.38 3.33
CA GLU A 76 -5.29 19.66 4.55
C GLU A 76 -3.80 19.81 4.91
N GLY A 77 -2.99 20.41 4.03
CA GLY A 77 -1.54 20.53 4.20
C GLY A 77 -0.78 19.22 3.98
N CYS A 78 -1.41 18.20 3.41
CA CYS A 78 -0.75 16.94 3.11
C CYS A 78 0.19 17.08 1.91
N ARG A 79 1.41 16.56 2.02
CA ARG A 79 2.37 16.40 0.92
C ARG A 79 2.74 14.94 0.69
N ASP A 80 2.92 14.19 1.76
CA ASP A 80 3.12 12.76 1.68
C ASP A 80 1.78 12.03 1.58
N VAL A 81 1.76 10.99 0.76
CA VAL A 81 0.61 10.12 0.55
C VAL A 81 1.05 8.68 0.72
N VAL A 82 0.31 7.91 1.52
CA VAL A 82 0.42 6.46 1.56
C VAL A 82 -0.86 5.85 1.03
N PHE A 83 -0.72 4.79 0.25
CA PHE A 83 -1.83 3.99 -0.24
C PHE A 83 -1.80 2.63 0.44
N ILE A 84 -2.86 2.27 1.17
CA ILE A 84 -2.88 1.03 1.95
C ILE A 84 -4.29 0.50 2.15
N GLY A 85 -4.40 -0.82 2.30
CA GLY A 85 -5.64 -1.55 2.44
C GLY A 85 -5.92 -2.42 1.22
N SER A 86 -6.85 -3.35 1.37
CA SER A 86 -7.29 -4.17 0.26
C SER A 86 -8.07 -3.31 -0.75
N LEU A 87 -7.75 -3.47 -2.02
CA LEU A 87 -8.58 -2.94 -3.09
C LEU A 87 -9.15 -4.09 -3.91
N VAL A 88 -10.48 -4.17 -3.93
CA VAL A 88 -11.16 -4.89 -5.00
C VAL A 88 -11.20 -3.93 -6.19
N ARG A 89 -10.81 -4.40 -7.38
CA ARG A 89 -10.90 -3.59 -8.61
C ARG A 89 -12.34 -3.04 -8.72
N PRO A 90 -12.54 -1.72 -8.65
CA PRO A 90 -13.88 -1.16 -8.70
C PRO A 90 -14.48 -1.43 -10.07
N ALA A 91 -15.77 -1.70 -10.10
CA ALA A 91 -16.47 -1.81 -11.37
C ALA A 91 -16.47 -0.46 -12.08
N ILE A 92 -16.45 -0.47 -13.42
CA ILE A 92 -16.31 0.76 -14.24
C ILE A 92 -17.39 1.81 -13.89
N TRP A 93 -18.61 1.38 -13.55
CA TRP A 93 -19.71 2.27 -13.18
C TRP A 93 -19.53 2.96 -11.82
N GLN A 94 -18.64 2.46 -10.95
CA GLN A 94 -18.30 3.10 -9.67
C GLN A 94 -17.23 4.20 -9.83
N LEU A 95 -16.63 4.31 -11.03
CA LEU A 95 -15.65 5.34 -11.33
C LEU A 95 -16.34 6.66 -11.60
N ARG A 96 -16.00 7.69 -10.81
CA ARG A 96 -16.46 9.06 -10.99
C ARG A 96 -15.30 9.93 -11.41
N PHE A 97 -15.22 10.25 -12.70
CA PHE A 97 -14.11 11.02 -13.23
C PHE A 97 -14.32 12.53 -13.06
N ASP A 98 -13.34 13.21 -12.48
CA ASP A 98 -13.24 14.67 -12.59
C ASP A 98 -12.39 15.09 -13.80
N LEU A 99 -12.42 16.38 -14.15
CA LEU A 99 -11.68 16.92 -15.30
C LEU A 99 -10.18 16.60 -15.25
N THR A 100 -9.58 16.59 -14.07
CA THR A 100 -8.16 16.25 -13.89
C THR A 100 -7.93 14.78 -14.22
N THR A 101 -8.75 13.88 -13.69
CA THR A 101 -8.64 12.46 -13.99
C THR A 101 -8.91 12.15 -15.46
N LEU A 102 -9.89 12.81 -16.09
CA LEU A 102 -10.17 12.65 -17.51
C LEU A 102 -8.95 12.99 -18.39
N ARG A 103 -8.20 14.05 -18.02
CA ARG A 103 -6.96 14.43 -18.72
C ARG A 103 -5.83 13.40 -18.52
N LEU A 104 -5.80 12.74 -17.37
CA LEU A 104 -4.80 11.71 -17.05
C LEU A 104 -5.17 10.33 -17.59
N LEU A 105 -6.43 10.11 -17.96
CA LEU A 105 -6.97 8.82 -18.37
C LEU A 105 -6.15 8.12 -19.47
N PRO A 106 -5.70 8.80 -20.55
CA PRO A 106 -4.88 8.16 -21.58
C PRO A 106 -3.54 7.63 -21.05
N ARG A 107 -2.95 8.35 -20.08
CA ARG A 107 -1.69 7.96 -19.45
C ARG A 107 -1.91 6.81 -18.48
N ILE A 108 -2.97 6.87 -17.67
CA ILE A 108 -3.39 5.80 -16.78
C ILE A 108 -3.60 4.51 -17.60
N PHE A 109 -4.36 4.56 -18.70
CA PHE A 109 -4.55 3.40 -19.58
C PHE A 109 -3.25 2.82 -20.15
N ARG A 110 -2.25 3.66 -20.44
CA ARG A 110 -0.94 3.19 -20.91
C ARG A 110 -0.16 2.48 -19.81
N ILE A 111 -0.22 3.01 -18.59
CA ILE A 111 0.39 2.42 -17.39
C ILE A 111 -0.23 1.06 -17.08
N PHE A 112 -1.57 0.96 -17.12
CA PHE A 112 -2.32 -0.28 -16.89
C PHE A 112 -2.06 -1.40 -17.94
N ARG A 113 -1.47 -1.06 -19.09
CA ARG A 113 -1.04 -2.06 -20.09
C ARG A 113 0.37 -2.59 -19.83
N GLY A 114 1.16 -1.94 -18.97
CA GLY A 114 2.37 -2.52 -18.39
C GLY A 114 1.98 -3.34 -17.15
N GLY A 115 2.78 -4.36 -16.81
CA GLY A 115 2.55 -5.19 -15.60
C GLY A 115 2.59 -4.40 -14.28
N ASP A 116 2.42 -5.09 -13.16
CA ASP A 116 2.16 -4.48 -11.85
C ASP A 116 3.26 -3.50 -11.35
N ASP A 117 4.54 -3.78 -11.60
CA ASP A 117 5.65 -2.87 -11.24
C ASP A 117 5.61 -1.53 -12.02
N HIS A 118 5.16 -1.59 -13.29
CA HIS A 118 4.94 -0.39 -14.10
C HIS A 118 3.73 0.42 -13.62
N LEU A 119 2.74 -0.27 -13.04
CA LEU A 119 1.53 0.36 -12.50
C LEU A 119 1.83 1.24 -11.30
N LEU A 120 2.48 0.69 -10.28
CA LEU A 120 2.78 1.43 -9.05
C LEU A 120 3.73 2.60 -9.31
N SER A 121 4.80 2.37 -10.07
CA SER A 121 5.76 3.41 -10.45
C SER A 121 5.11 4.52 -11.30
N GLY A 122 4.20 4.14 -12.21
CA GLY A 122 3.45 5.08 -13.03
C GLY A 122 2.50 5.96 -12.21
N ILE A 123 1.83 5.37 -11.22
CA ILE A 123 0.96 6.10 -10.28
C ILE A 123 1.79 7.04 -9.41
N ALA A 124 2.91 6.57 -8.83
CA ALA A 124 3.81 7.39 -8.02
C ALA A 124 4.20 8.68 -8.77
N ARG A 125 4.61 8.54 -10.03
CA ARG A 125 4.98 9.68 -10.88
C ARG A 125 3.83 10.65 -11.13
N ILE A 126 2.59 10.16 -11.26
CA ILE A 126 1.40 11.03 -11.39
C ILE A 126 1.22 11.86 -10.12
N PHE A 127 1.39 11.27 -8.94
CA PHE A 127 1.31 11.99 -7.66
C PHE A 127 2.43 13.03 -7.54
N GLU A 128 3.67 12.67 -7.89
CA GLU A 128 4.84 13.57 -7.86
C GLU A 128 4.65 14.78 -8.76
N GLU A 129 4.13 14.61 -9.98
CA GLU A 129 3.82 15.71 -10.89
C GLU A 129 2.75 16.67 -10.34
N HIS A 130 1.94 16.21 -9.38
CA HIS A 130 0.95 17.03 -8.67
C HIS A 130 1.47 17.54 -7.32
N GLY A 131 2.77 17.40 -7.03
CA GLY A 131 3.39 17.90 -5.81
C GLY A 131 3.13 17.03 -4.57
N PHE A 132 2.80 15.76 -4.77
CA PHE A 132 2.65 14.78 -3.71
C PHE A 132 3.76 13.74 -3.78
N ARG A 133 4.27 13.31 -2.63
CA ARG A 133 5.22 12.21 -2.56
C ARG A 133 4.48 10.94 -2.15
N LEU A 134 4.43 9.96 -3.05
CA LEU A 134 3.90 8.64 -2.71
C LEU A 134 4.97 7.86 -1.93
N ILE A 135 4.65 7.43 -0.72
CA ILE A 135 5.56 6.69 0.17
C ILE A 135 4.97 5.35 0.54
N GLY A 136 5.84 4.37 0.74
CA GLY A 136 5.46 3.03 1.18
C GLY A 136 4.98 3.02 2.63
N ALA A 137 4.03 2.15 2.94
CA ALA A 137 3.54 1.97 4.31
C ALA A 137 4.65 1.61 5.31
N HIS A 138 5.65 0.85 4.86
CA HIS A 138 6.83 0.48 5.66
C HIS A 138 7.72 1.67 6.02
N GLU A 139 7.72 2.75 5.23
CA GLU A 139 8.53 3.94 5.52
C GLU A 139 7.93 4.75 6.68
N VAL A 140 6.60 4.79 6.76
CA VAL A 140 5.87 5.58 7.77
C VAL A 140 5.56 4.79 9.04
N ALA A 141 5.37 3.48 8.90
CA ALA A 141 4.96 2.59 9.97
C ALA A 141 5.73 1.25 9.89
N PRO A 142 7.07 1.24 10.01
CA PRO A 142 7.89 0.02 9.93
C PRO A 142 7.51 -1.04 10.96
N GLU A 143 6.87 -0.67 12.08
CA GLU A 143 6.36 -1.59 13.09
C GLU A 143 5.21 -2.49 12.61
N ILE A 144 4.60 -2.20 11.46
CA ILE A 144 3.59 -3.08 10.85
C ILE A 144 4.23 -4.25 10.09
N LEU A 145 5.54 -4.19 9.85
CA LEU A 145 6.27 -5.25 9.16
C LEU A 145 6.54 -6.43 10.09
N MET A 146 6.72 -7.61 9.48
CA MET A 146 7.16 -8.78 10.24
C MET A 146 8.59 -8.56 10.76
N PRO A 147 8.81 -8.70 12.09
CA PRO A 147 10.15 -8.65 12.63
C PRO A 147 10.97 -9.85 12.14
N LEU A 148 12.29 -9.72 12.24
CA LEU A 148 13.18 -10.83 11.96
C LEU A 148 13.03 -11.90 13.06
N GLY A 149 12.84 -13.15 12.64
CA GLY A 149 12.78 -14.31 13.53
C GLY A 149 11.36 -14.84 13.77
N ALA A 150 11.25 -15.79 14.69
CA ALA A 150 9.96 -16.40 15.06
C ALA A 150 9.10 -15.39 15.85
N LEU A 151 7.81 -15.32 15.52
CA LEU A 151 6.85 -14.47 16.24
C LEU A 151 6.41 -15.07 17.59
N GLY A 152 6.48 -16.40 17.70
CA GLY A 152 5.99 -17.15 18.84
C GLY A 152 7.07 -18.04 19.44
N ARG A 153 6.64 -19.06 20.17
CA ARG A 153 7.52 -20.01 20.86
C ARG A 153 8.14 -21.04 19.93
N GLU A 154 7.51 -21.28 18.79
CA GLU A 154 7.91 -22.32 17.84
C GLU A 154 8.99 -21.82 16.89
N HIS A 155 9.99 -22.66 16.66
CA HIS A 155 11.10 -22.39 15.73
C HIS A 155 11.15 -23.46 14.65
N PRO A 156 11.48 -23.10 13.39
CA PRO A 156 11.69 -24.06 12.33
C PRO A 156 12.83 -25.02 12.67
N ASN A 157 12.60 -26.32 12.44
CA ASN A 157 13.67 -27.32 12.46
C ASN A 157 14.40 -27.34 11.11
N THR A 158 15.37 -28.25 10.96
CA THR A 158 16.18 -28.36 9.73
C THR A 158 15.33 -28.65 8.47
N GLY A 159 14.30 -29.49 8.58
CA GLY A 159 13.37 -29.77 7.48
C GLY A 159 12.54 -28.55 7.10
N HIS A 160 11.98 -27.86 8.10
CA HIS A 160 11.22 -26.62 7.88
C HIS A 160 12.09 -25.53 7.22
N HIS A 161 13.37 -25.43 7.60
CA HIS A 161 14.30 -24.49 6.97
C HIS A 161 14.55 -24.81 5.50
N ALA A 162 14.64 -26.09 5.13
CA ALA A 162 14.76 -26.50 3.73
C ALA A 162 13.52 -26.08 2.93
N ASP A 163 12.32 -26.34 3.46
CA ASP A 163 11.06 -25.95 2.83
C ASP A 163 10.91 -24.43 2.69
N ILE A 164 11.26 -23.65 3.73
CA ILE A 164 11.27 -22.18 3.68
C ILE A 164 12.22 -21.69 2.59
N THR A 165 13.44 -22.21 2.54
CA THR A 165 14.44 -21.81 1.56
C THR A 165 13.96 -22.09 0.13
N LYS A 166 13.36 -23.26 -0.09
CA LYS A 166 12.80 -23.65 -1.38
C LYS A 166 11.62 -22.78 -1.80
N GLY A 167 10.70 -22.50 -0.86
CA GLY A 167 9.56 -21.62 -1.11
C GLY A 167 9.99 -20.20 -1.51
N LEU A 168 10.96 -19.63 -0.79
CA LEU A 168 11.52 -18.31 -1.13
C LEU A 168 12.24 -18.31 -2.49
N ALA A 169 13.01 -19.35 -2.79
CA ALA A 169 13.67 -19.49 -4.09
C ALA A 169 12.65 -19.58 -5.24
N LEU A 170 11.57 -20.33 -5.05
CA LEU A 170 10.48 -20.42 -6.02
C LEU A 170 9.82 -19.06 -6.24
N LEU A 171 9.40 -18.37 -5.17
CA LEU A 171 8.74 -17.05 -5.28
C LEU A 171 9.65 -16.02 -5.97
N ASN A 172 10.94 -16.01 -5.65
CA ASN A 172 11.90 -15.13 -6.31
C ASN A 172 12.05 -15.43 -7.82
N ALA A 173 11.95 -16.70 -8.21
CA ALA A 173 12.04 -17.11 -9.61
C ALA A 173 10.75 -16.82 -10.40
N THR A 174 9.58 -16.90 -9.75
CA THR A 174 8.28 -16.71 -10.40
C THR A 174 7.78 -15.26 -10.37
N SER A 175 8.24 -14.45 -9.40
CA SER A 175 7.83 -13.05 -9.22
C SER A 175 7.95 -12.18 -10.49
N PRO A 176 9.01 -12.28 -11.33
CA PRO A 176 9.11 -11.48 -12.56
C PRO A 176 8.04 -11.78 -13.62
N PHE A 177 7.35 -12.91 -13.48
CA PHE A 177 6.30 -13.36 -14.39
C PHE A 177 4.89 -13.06 -13.85
N ASP A 178 4.78 -12.42 -12.68
CA ASP A 178 3.51 -12.04 -12.06
C ASP A 178 2.56 -13.26 -11.86
N VAL A 179 3.13 -14.42 -11.54
CA VAL A 179 2.36 -15.67 -11.35
C VAL A 179 1.50 -15.57 -10.08
N GLY A 180 2.08 -15.12 -8.98
CA GLY A 180 1.43 -15.04 -7.69
C GLY A 180 2.41 -14.69 -6.58
N GLN A 181 1.91 -14.50 -5.36
CA GLN A 181 2.68 -13.97 -4.24
C GLN A 181 2.83 -14.99 -3.10
N ALA A 182 2.16 -16.14 -3.19
CA ALA A 182 2.23 -17.20 -2.20
C ALA A 182 2.54 -18.58 -2.80
N ALA A 183 3.22 -19.41 -2.01
CA ALA A 183 3.51 -20.80 -2.32
C ALA A 183 3.44 -21.67 -1.06
N VAL A 184 3.06 -22.93 -1.22
CA VAL A 184 3.04 -23.93 -0.17
C VAL A 184 4.05 -25.02 -0.52
N VAL A 185 5.03 -25.24 0.37
CA VAL A 185 6.06 -26.28 0.25
C VAL A 185 5.99 -27.18 1.47
N ALA A 186 6.06 -28.49 1.25
CA ALA A 186 6.11 -29.49 2.32
C ALA A 186 6.97 -30.68 1.87
N ASP A 187 7.85 -31.14 2.77
CA ASP A 187 8.73 -32.30 2.53
C ASP A 187 9.51 -32.18 1.20
N ASP A 188 10.09 -31.01 0.97
CA ASP A 188 10.83 -30.66 -0.25
C ASP A 188 9.97 -30.75 -1.53
N ARG A 189 8.65 -30.57 -1.44
CA ARG A 189 7.74 -30.56 -2.60
C ARG A 189 6.89 -29.30 -2.63
N VAL A 190 6.81 -28.69 -3.80
CA VAL A 190 5.86 -27.58 -4.05
C VAL A 190 4.48 -28.20 -4.20
N ILE A 191 3.60 -27.87 -3.27
CA ILE A 191 2.23 -28.40 -3.20
C ILE A 191 1.26 -27.48 -3.95
N ALA A 192 1.43 -26.17 -3.77
CA ALA A 192 0.59 -25.17 -4.41
C ALA A 192 1.37 -23.88 -4.66
N ILE A 193 0.93 -23.14 -5.69
CA ILE A 193 1.37 -21.79 -5.99
C ILE A 193 0.07 -20.99 -6.19
N GLU A 194 0.01 -19.79 -5.62
CA GLU A 194 -1.04 -18.84 -5.94
C GLU A 194 -0.95 -18.45 -7.42
N ALA A 195 -2.10 -18.39 -8.09
CA ALA A 195 -2.22 -17.90 -9.46
C ALA A 195 -3.45 -17.01 -9.58
N ALA A 196 -3.28 -15.82 -10.17
CA ALA A 196 -4.32 -14.81 -10.38
C ALA A 196 -4.80 -14.74 -11.83
#